data_AF-A0A9R0W7V2-F1
#
_entry.id   AF-A0A9R0W7V2-F1
#
_cell.length_a   1.000
_cell.length_b   1.000
_cell.length_c   1.000
_cell.angle_alpha   90.00
_cell.angle_beta   90.00
_cell.angle_gamma   90.00
#
_symmetry.space_group_name_H-M   'P 1'
#
loop_
_entity.id
_entity.type
_entity.pdbx_description
1 polymer ?
#
loop_
_entity_poly.entity_id
_entity_poly.type
_entity_poly.pdbx_seq_one_letter_code
_entity_poly.pdbx_strand_id
1 'polypeptide(L)'
;MALAPRVSRALRPVPSASPSPAAAALLASASPLPVRRFLQLHAHLLRTGVLPLAPAAAAALLSLAAASLPPLRALAVLHHHLTPASVPSTFCCNSILRSLSEPSALGFLRRMRGLGRRGNAFSLAIILKPCRTLAHARQLHANVVAEGHLRDALLATSLMRSYATCGAGDSARKVFDEMLVKDTVAWNVLITCYARNKRTKDTLRLFDEMRKGDGEAGPDEVTCILLLQACTSLGALDFGEKIWEYAVEHGYGGELKVRNSLITMYTRCGCVEKAYQVFCETPRKSVVTWSAMISGLAANGFGEDAILAFEEMSKSGVAPDAQTFTGVLSACSHSGLVDEGFRFFDMMRCEYQMMPNVRHYGCIVDLMGRAGLLDEAYQLVVKEMKVAPDATIWRTLLGTCRVHGHVDLGEKLISHLIELKAQQAGDYVLLLNTYAAVGDWIKVAEVRKLMKENGIQTTPGCTTVELNGELHEFIADDDSHPRKAEIYGKLDEINRHLRIAGYVPNVSSELHDLDSEGKECALTYHSEKLAIAFALLVMPQRRPIRLAKNLRVCVDCHNFTKVFSGVYNRLVIVRDRTRFHHFEGGQCSCNDYW
;
A
#
# COMPACT_ATOMS: atom_id res chain seq x y z
N MET A 1 91.78 16.80 20.35
CA MET A 1 91.83 17.53 19.06
C MET A 1 90.49 18.18 18.82
N ALA A 2 90.49 19.51 18.65
CA ALA A 2 89.33 20.28 18.24
C ALA A 2 88.87 19.92 16.82
N LEU A 3 87.57 20.12 16.52
CA LEU A 3 87.09 20.87 15.34
C LEU A 3 85.55 21.00 15.32
N ALA A 4 85.11 22.17 15.76
CA ALA A 4 84.11 23.09 15.19
C ALA A 4 82.66 22.66 14.81
N PRO A 5 81.67 23.58 14.97
CA PRO A 5 80.24 23.32 14.90
C PRO A 5 79.64 23.52 13.49
N ARG A 6 78.53 22.85 13.19
CA ARG A 6 77.66 23.20 12.05
C ARG A 6 76.23 23.54 12.51
N VAL A 7 76.00 24.84 12.54
CA VAL A 7 74.82 25.57 12.05
C VAL A 7 73.45 25.14 12.59
N SER A 8 72.91 26.05 13.39
CA SER A 8 71.50 26.21 13.74
C SER A 8 70.57 26.04 12.53
N ARG A 9 69.72 25.01 12.56
CA ARG A 9 68.45 25.05 11.85
C ARG A 9 67.40 25.44 12.87
N ALA A 10 67.02 26.72 12.82
CA ALA A 10 65.99 27.32 13.66
C ALA A 10 64.76 26.41 13.76
N LEU A 11 64.46 25.95 14.97
CA LEU A 11 63.13 25.44 15.31
C LEU A 11 62.15 26.57 15.00
N ARG A 12 61.29 26.34 14.00
CA ARG A 12 60.17 27.22 13.69
C ARG A 12 59.36 27.47 14.96
N PRO A 13 58.84 28.70 15.15
CA PRO A 13 58.04 29.03 16.33
C PRO A 13 56.85 28.06 16.42
N VAL A 14 56.52 27.66 17.65
CA VAL A 14 55.29 26.96 17.98
C VAL A 14 54.14 27.70 17.27
N PRO A 15 53.32 27.04 16.44
CA PRO A 15 52.28 27.74 15.71
C PRO A 15 51.31 28.37 16.70
N SER A 16 50.94 29.63 16.45
CA SER A 16 49.89 30.33 17.18
C SER A 16 48.67 29.41 17.31
N ALA A 17 48.13 29.26 18.52
CA ALA A 17 46.95 28.44 18.78
C ALA A 17 45.67 28.94 18.07
N SER A 18 45.74 30.03 17.30
CA SER A 18 44.65 30.64 16.57
C SER A 18 44.73 30.41 15.05
N PRO A 19 43.61 30.07 14.38
CA PRO A 19 43.55 30.02 12.92
C PRO A 19 43.89 31.39 12.30
N SER A 20 44.43 31.39 11.07
CA SER A 20 44.65 32.65 10.33
C SER A 20 43.33 33.42 10.16
N PRO A 21 43.34 34.76 10.05
CA PRO A 21 42.11 35.56 9.92
C PRO A 21 41.20 35.10 8.77
N ALA A 22 41.81 34.70 7.65
CA ALA A 22 41.10 34.15 6.50
C ALA A 22 40.49 32.76 6.79
N ALA A 23 41.20 31.88 7.50
CA ALA A 23 40.66 30.58 7.91
C ALA A 23 39.56 30.73 8.98
N ALA A 24 39.71 31.68 9.91
CA ALA A 24 38.69 31.99 10.92
C ALA A 24 37.40 32.52 10.28
N ALA A 25 37.50 33.42 9.29
CA ALA A 25 36.35 33.92 8.54
C ALA A 25 35.63 32.81 7.76
N LEU A 26 36.37 31.88 7.15
CA LEU A 26 35.79 30.73 6.45
C LEU A 26 35.13 29.71 7.40
N LEU A 27 35.70 29.49 8.59
CA LEU A 27 35.11 28.63 9.62
C LEU A 27 33.87 29.25 10.26
N ALA A 28 33.79 30.59 10.32
CA ALA A 28 32.63 31.33 10.81
C ALA A 28 31.51 31.47 9.76
N SER A 29 31.76 31.08 8.50
CA SER A 29 30.75 31.14 7.43
C SER A 29 29.61 30.16 7.70
N ALA A 30 28.38 30.67 7.74
CA ALA A 30 27.16 29.85 7.81
C ALA A 30 26.80 29.18 6.47
N SER A 31 27.41 29.61 5.36
CA SER A 31 27.12 29.12 4.01
C SER A 31 28.01 27.94 3.63
N PRO A 32 27.47 26.90 2.93
CA PRO A 32 28.25 25.76 2.47
C PRO A 32 29.32 26.19 1.46
N LEU A 33 30.51 25.60 1.57
CA LEU A 33 31.62 25.86 0.66
C LEU A 33 31.62 24.86 -0.50
N PRO A 34 32.09 25.27 -1.70
CA PRO A 34 32.44 24.31 -2.74
C PRO A 34 33.46 23.28 -2.22
N VAL A 35 33.29 22.00 -2.55
CA VAL A 35 34.12 20.88 -2.07
C VAL A 35 35.62 21.17 -2.17
N ARG A 36 36.08 21.77 -3.28
CA ARG A 36 37.49 22.12 -3.50
C ARG A 36 38.01 23.14 -2.48
N ARG A 37 37.21 24.16 -2.14
CA ARG A 37 37.57 25.19 -1.15
C ARG A 37 37.56 24.62 0.27
N PHE A 38 36.61 23.73 0.58
CA PHE A 38 36.60 23.03 1.86
C PHE A 38 37.88 22.20 2.05
N LEU A 39 38.27 21.40 1.04
CA LEU A 39 39.47 20.56 1.14
C LEU A 39 40.77 21.38 1.27
N GLN A 40 40.83 22.56 0.64
CA GLN A 40 41.95 23.50 0.80
C GLN A 40 42.03 24.04 2.23
N LEU A 41 40.89 24.45 2.81
CA LEU A 41 40.81 24.88 4.21
C LEU A 41 41.21 23.77 5.16
N HIS A 42 40.69 22.55 4.95
CA HIS A 42 41.00 21.38 5.78
C HIS A 42 42.49 21.04 5.74
N ALA A 43 43.10 21.01 4.55
CA ALA A 43 44.53 20.77 4.39
C ALA A 43 45.39 21.87 5.04
N HIS A 44 44.96 23.14 4.98
CA HIS A 44 45.63 24.24 5.65
C HIS A 44 45.60 24.09 7.18
N LEU A 45 44.43 23.76 7.75
CA LEU A 45 44.26 23.55 9.20
C LEU A 45 45.05 22.34 9.71
N LEU A 46 45.19 21.29 8.90
CA LEU A 46 46.05 20.14 9.20
C LEU A 46 47.54 20.52 9.22
N ARG A 47 48.02 21.22 8.19
CA ARG A 47 49.43 21.64 8.08
C ARG A 47 49.85 22.62 9.17
N THR A 48 48.93 23.46 9.62
CA THR A 48 49.19 24.47 10.65
C THR A 48 49.06 23.92 12.07
N GLY A 49 48.56 22.70 12.25
CA GLY A 49 48.40 22.09 13.57
C GLY A 49 47.37 22.77 14.47
N VAL A 50 46.43 23.54 13.90
CA VAL A 50 45.44 24.32 14.68
C VAL A 50 44.35 23.43 15.26
N LEU A 51 43.98 22.34 14.59
CA LEU A 51 42.84 21.49 15.01
C LEU A 51 42.99 20.85 16.39
N PRO A 52 44.17 20.30 16.79
CA PRO A 52 44.37 19.77 18.13
C PRO A 52 44.45 20.86 19.22
N LEU A 53 44.79 22.10 18.85
CA LEU A 53 45.05 23.20 19.78
C LEU A 53 43.84 24.14 19.96
N ALA A 54 42.85 24.08 19.05
CA ALA A 54 41.68 24.96 19.05
C ALA A 54 40.35 24.16 18.86
N PRO A 55 39.72 23.70 19.96
CA PRO A 55 38.46 22.95 19.94
C PRO A 55 37.32 23.62 19.16
N ALA A 56 37.20 24.95 19.26
CA ALA A 56 36.16 25.72 18.57
C ALA A 56 36.35 25.69 17.04
N ALA A 57 37.61 25.76 16.57
CA ALA A 57 37.92 25.68 15.15
C ALA A 57 37.66 24.26 14.60
N ALA A 58 37.94 23.23 15.40
CA ALA A 58 37.59 21.85 15.06
C ALA A 58 36.06 21.66 14.97
N ALA A 59 35.28 22.17 15.93
CA ALA A 59 33.82 22.07 15.90
C ALA A 59 33.17 22.81 14.71
N ALA A 60 33.70 23.99 14.36
CA ALA A 60 33.27 24.75 13.19
C ALA A 60 33.58 24.00 11.88
N LEU A 61 34.78 23.41 11.77
CA LEU A 61 35.16 22.60 10.62
C LEU A 61 34.24 21.38 10.45
N LEU A 62 33.90 20.69 11.54
CA LEU A 62 33.00 19.53 11.53
C LEU A 62 31.59 19.90 11.04
N SER A 63 31.07 21.05 11.47
CA SER A 63 29.77 21.56 11.02
C SER A 63 29.79 21.93 9.55
N LEU A 64 30.85 22.62 9.11
CA LEU A 64 31.04 23.03 7.72
C LEU A 64 31.26 21.82 6.79
N ALA A 65 31.93 20.76 7.27
CA ALA A 65 32.11 19.51 6.54
C ALA A 65 30.78 18.84 6.22
N ALA A 66 29.88 18.79 7.19
CA ALA A 66 28.57 18.17 7.03
C ALA A 66 27.65 18.96 6.07
N ALA A 67 27.84 20.27 5.95
CA ALA A 67 27.10 21.12 5.01
C ALA A 67 27.72 21.16 3.59
N SER A 68 29.04 20.97 3.48
CA SER A 68 29.80 21.25 2.25
C SER A 68 30.26 20.00 1.49
N LEU A 69 30.20 18.81 2.10
CA LEU A 69 30.72 17.56 1.53
C LEU A 69 29.63 16.51 1.31
N PRO A 70 29.82 15.61 0.32
CA PRO A 70 29.02 14.38 0.22
C PRO A 70 29.08 13.54 1.51
N PRO A 71 28.02 12.79 1.89
CA PRO A 71 27.90 12.12 3.18
C PRO A 71 29.10 11.25 3.59
N LEU A 72 29.67 10.48 2.66
CA LEU A 72 30.84 9.62 2.92
C LEU A 72 32.10 10.43 3.26
N ARG A 73 32.33 11.55 2.57
CA ARG A 73 33.48 12.42 2.82
C ARG A 73 33.29 13.23 4.10
N ALA A 74 32.08 13.71 4.35
CA ALA A 74 31.71 14.35 5.61
C ALA A 74 31.98 13.39 6.78
N LEU A 75 31.52 12.14 6.70
CA LEU A 75 31.76 11.13 7.73
C LEU A 75 33.24 10.86 8.02
N ALA A 76 34.08 10.79 6.98
CA ALA A 76 35.51 10.57 7.14
C ALA A 76 36.18 11.72 7.91
N VAL A 77 35.84 12.97 7.56
CA VAL A 77 36.33 14.16 8.28
C VAL A 77 35.81 14.17 9.72
N LEU A 78 34.52 13.86 9.92
CA LEU A 78 33.90 13.76 11.23
C LEU A 78 34.60 12.70 12.09
N HIS A 79 34.82 11.48 11.58
CA HIS A 79 35.47 10.41 12.34
C HIS A 79 36.91 10.73 12.72
N HIS A 80 37.64 11.42 11.85
CA HIS A 80 39.05 11.73 12.06
C HIS A 80 39.26 12.84 13.10
N HIS A 81 38.36 13.82 13.18
CA HIS A 81 38.54 15.02 14.02
C HIS A 81 37.60 15.12 15.23
N LEU A 82 36.62 14.21 15.36
CA LEU A 82 35.74 14.13 16.52
C LEU A 82 36.46 13.39 17.67
N THR A 83 36.93 14.15 18.66
CA THR A 83 37.60 13.68 19.88
C THR A 83 36.88 14.24 21.12
N PRO A 84 37.11 13.74 22.35
CA PRO A 84 36.42 14.24 23.54
C PRO A 84 36.60 15.75 23.76
N ALA A 85 37.75 16.30 23.38
CA ALA A 85 38.06 17.72 23.48
C ALA A 85 37.40 18.57 22.39
N SER A 86 37.00 17.99 21.26
CA SER A 86 36.47 18.69 20.09
C SER A 86 34.99 18.39 19.79
N VAL A 87 34.27 17.71 20.69
CA VAL A 87 32.86 17.35 20.44
C VAL A 87 32.00 18.61 20.33
N PRO A 88 31.35 18.87 19.17
CA PRO A 88 30.50 20.04 18.96
C PRO A 88 29.33 20.11 19.95
N SER A 89 28.69 21.28 20.03
CA SER A 89 27.45 21.44 20.80
C SER A 89 26.34 20.55 20.23
N THR A 90 25.34 20.20 21.04
CA THR A 90 24.19 19.38 20.60
C THR A 90 23.47 20.01 19.40
N PHE A 91 23.41 21.34 19.34
CA PHE A 91 22.86 22.07 18.19
C PHE A 91 23.65 21.81 16.90
N CYS A 92 24.99 21.93 16.94
CA CYS A 92 25.85 21.63 15.80
C CYS A 92 25.75 20.15 15.38
N CYS A 93 25.72 19.24 16.35
CA CYS A 93 25.50 17.82 16.10
C CYS A 93 24.14 17.55 15.43
N ASN A 94 23.07 18.26 15.79
CA ASN A 94 21.76 18.13 15.15
C ASN A 94 21.78 18.63 13.70
N SER A 95 22.49 19.72 13.43
CA SER A 95 22.69 20.21 12.05
C SER A 95 23.48 19.21 11.20
N ILE A 96 24.50 18.58 11.77
CA ILE A 96 25.26 17.50 11.13
C ILE A 96 24.36 16.28 10.87
N LEU A 97 23.56 15.86 11.86
CA LEU A 97 22.65 14.72 11.73
C LEU A 97 21.63 14.93 10.60
N ARG A 98 21.13 16.16 10.41
CA ARG A 98 20.19 16.48 9.32
C ARG A 98 20.77 16.35 7.93
N SER A 99 22.07 16.61 7.76
CA SER A 99 22.72 16.56 6.45
C SER A 99 23.26 15.17 6.10
N LEU A 100 23.31 14.26 7.07
CA LEU A 100 23.68 12.86 6.86
C LEU A 100 22.49 12.02 6.40
N SER A 101 22.74 11.10 5.47
CA SER A 101 21.79 10.04 5.11
C SER A 101 21.89 8.86 6.09
N GLU A 102 20.81 8.12 6.31
CA GLU A 102 20.87 6.80 6.94
C GLU A 102 21.64 5.82 6.03
N PRO A 103 22.60 5.00 6.52
CA PRO A 103 22.97 4.64 7.91
C PRO A 103 24.07 5.50 8.58
N SER A 104 24.54 6.54 7.89
CA SER A 104 25.66 7.39 8.33
C SER A 104 25.33 8.19 9.59
N ALA A 105 24.08 8.66 9.71
CA ALA A 105 23.61 9.41 10.87
C ALA A 105 23.62 8.57 12.16
N LEU A 106 23.17 7.30 12.10
CA LEU A 106 23.29 6.35 13.22
C LEU A 106 24.75 6.09 13.63
N GLY A 107 25.66 5.92 12.67
CA GLY A 107 27.08 5.76 12.94
C GLY A 107 27.67 6.96 13.67
N PHE A 108 27.32 8.18 13.23
CA PHE A 108 27.72 9.42 13.89
C PHE A 108 27.17 9.55 15.31
N LEU A 109 25.89 9.21 15.53
CA LEU A 109 25.28 9.22 16.87
C LEU A 109 26.00 8.25 17.82
N ARG A 110 26.34 7.03 17.37
CA ARG A 110 27.10 6.07 18.19
C ARG A 110 28.49 6.60 18.55
N ARG A 111 29.18 7.24 17.59
CA ARG A 111 30.48 7.88 17.83
C ARG A 111 30.38 9.02 18.85
N MET A 112 29.37 9.88 18.75
CA MET A 112 29.11 10.93 19.73
C MET A 112 28.93 10.36 21.15
N ARG A 113 28.18 9.25 21.27
CA ARG A 113 28.00 8.56 22.56
C ARG A 113 29.29 8.00 23.12
N GLY A 114 30.11 7.35 22.29
CA GLY A 114 31.42 6.85 22.70
C GLY A 114 32.36 7.95 23.21
N LEU A 115 32.10 9.21 22.85
CA LEU A 115 32.84 10.39 23.29
C LEU A 115 32.14 11.15 24.43
N GLY A 116 31.08 10.59 25.03
CA GLY A 116 30.40 11.16 26.20
C GLY A 116 29.33 12.21 25.93
N ARG A 117 28.98 12.52 24.66
CA ARG A 117 27.83 13.39 24.35
C ARG A 117 26.60 12.58 23.94
N ARG A 118 25.54 12.70 24.76
CA ARG A 118 24.21 12.14 24.46
C ARG A 118 23.42 13.09 23.56
N GLY A 119 22.58 12.53 22.70
CA GLY A 119 21.61 13.30 21.92
C GLY A 119 20.49 13.86 22.81
N ASN A 120 19.74 14.82 22.29
CA ASN A 120 18.44 15.19 22.85
C ASN A 120 17.31 14.54 22.05
N ALA A 121 16.06 14.71 22.52
CA ALA A 121 14.89 14.17 21.83
C ALA A 121 14.86 14.55 20.34
N PHE A 122 15.27 15.79 20.04
CA PHE A 122 15.37 16.30 18.69
C PHE A 122 16.45 15.60 17.83
N SER A 123 17.61 15.27 18.39
CA SER A 123 18.66 14.47 17.72
C SER A 123 18.11 13.12 17.27
N LEU A 124 17.35 12.45 18.14
CA LEU A 124 16.76 11.15 17.85
C LEU A 124 15.60 11.26 16.86
N ALA A 125 14.81 12.34 16.92
CA ALA A 125 13.72 12.60 15.97
C ALA A 125 14.23 12.80 14.52
N ILE A 126 15.39 13.46 14.36
CA ILE A 126 16.04 13.62 13.03
C ILE A 126 16.42 12.26 12.43
N ILE A 127 16.83 11.32 13.28
CA ILE A 127 17.23 9.95 12.89
C ILE A 127 15.99 9.06 12.66
N LEU A 128 14.89 9.34 13.36
CA LEU A 128 13.60 8.64 13.23
C LEU A 128 12.85 9.02 11.94
N LYS A 129 13.47 8.77 10.79
CA LYS A 129 12.70 8.44 9.58
C LYS A 129 12.10 7.05 9.76
N PRO A 130 10.95 6.74 9.12
CA PRO A 130 10.33 5.42 9.25
C PRO A 130 11.35 4.31 8.95
N CYS A 131 11.61 3.48 9.96
CA CYS A 131 12.60 2.43 9.85
C CYS A 131 12.18 1.42 8.77
N ARG A 132 13.14 0.99 7.93
CA ARG A 132 12.91 -0.02 6.90
C ARG A 132 12.94 -1.45 7.43
N THR A 133 13.50 -1.68 8.62
CA THR A 133 13.60 -3.01 9.22
C THR A 133 13.29 -2.98 10.72
N LEU A 134 12.72 -4.09 11.20
CA LEU A 134 12.37 -4.25 12.61
C LEU A 134 13.59 -4.20 13.54
N ALA A 135 14.74 -4.70 13.09
CA ALA A 135 15.99 -4.65 13.84
C ALA A 135 16.43 -3.20 14.11
N HIS A 136 16.32 -2.34 13.08
CA HIS A 136 16.64 -0.92 13.23
C HIS A 136 15.66 -0.22 14.18
N ALA A 137 14.35 -0.49 14.05
CA ALA A 137 13.34 0.07 14.94
C ALA A 137 13.59 -0.30 16.41
N ARG A 138 13.93 -1.57 16.69
CA ARG A 138 14.29 -2.04 18.04
C ARG A 138 15.56 -1.39 18.59
N GLN A 139 16.59 -1.22 17.75
CA GLN A 139 17.83 -0.55 18.19
C GLN A 139 17.58 0.92 18.55
N LEU A 140 16.79 1.63 17.75
CA LEU A 140 16.39 3.01 18.02
C LEU A 140 15.51 3.12 19.26
N HIS A 141 14.59 2.18 19.46
CA HIS A 141 13.78 2.16 20.68
C HIS A 141 14.65 1.95 21.94
N ALA A 142 15.56 0.96 21.93
CA ALA A 142 16.49 0.74 23.04
C ALA A 142 17.33 1.98 23.37
N ASN A 143 17.72 2.74 22.34
CA ASN A 143 18.42 4.01 22.48
C ASN A 143 17.58 5.09 23.16
N VAL A 144 16.32 5.25 22.75
CA VAL A 144 15.38 6.21 23.34
C VAL A 144 15.15 5.90 24.82
N VAL A 145 14.99 4.62 25.15
CA VAL A 145 14.83 4.14 26.54
C VAL A 145 16.10 4.40 27.36
N ALA A 146 17.28 4.02 26.85
CA ALA A 146 18.55 4.19 27.55
C ALA A 146 18.91 5.67 27.80
N GLU A 147 18.44 6.58 26.95
CA GLU A 147 18.65 8.02 27.12
C GLU A 147 17.55 8.71 27.93
N GLY A 148 16.49 8.00 28.34
CA GLY A 148 15.40 8.54 29.14
C GLY A 148 14.41 9.42 28.38
N HIS A 149 14.42 9.37 27.04
CA HIS A 149 13.58 10.22 26.18
C HIS A 149 12.22 9.60 25.82
N LEU A 150 11.87 8.45 26.41
CA LEU A 150 10.62 7.74 26.10
C LEU A 150 9.35 8.55 26.43
N ARG A 151 9.46 9.51 27.36
CA ARG A 151 8.37 10.40 27.76
C ARG A 151 8.07 11.51 26.75
N ASP A 152 8.90 11.69 25.73
CA ASP A 152 8.67 12.67 24.67
C ASP A 152 7.64 12.14 23.66
N ALA A 153 6.49 12.83 23.56
CA ALA A 153 5.36 12.37 22.76
C ALA A 153 5.67 12.30 21.25
N LEU A 154 6.51 13.21 20.74
CA LEU A 154 6.90 13.25 19.34
C LEU A 154 7.80 12.07 18.98
N LEU A 155 8.74 11.73 19.86
CA LEU A 155 9.59 10.56 19.72
C LEU A 155 8.80 9.25 19.83
N ALA A 156 7.92 9.13 20.81
CA ALA A 156 7.07 7.96 20.98
C ALA A 156 6.21 7.74 19.72
N THR A 157 5.57 8.80 19.21
CA THR A 157 4.79 8.75 17.95
C THR A 157 5.64 8.35 16.74
N SER A 158 6.89 8.82 16.67
CA SER A 158 7.82 8.47 15.59
C SER A 158 8.31 7.00 15.67
N LEU A 159 8.52 6.50 16.89
CA LEU A 159 8.81 5.09 17.15
C LEU A 159 7.63 4.19 16.78
N MET A 160 6.40 4.58 17.16
CA MET A 160 5.18 3.88 16.77
C MET A 160 5.05 3.80 15.25
N ARG A 161 5.29 4.91 14.54
CA ARG A 161 5.28 4.93 13.07
C ARG A 161 6.33 3.99 12.46
N SER A 162 7.51 3.91 13.06
CA SER A 162 8.58 2.99 12.62
C SER A 162 8.24 1.52 12.87
N TYR A 163 7.64 1.19 14.01
CA TYR A 163 7.12 -0.15 14.25
C TYR A 163 5.97 -0.50 13.32
N ALA A 164 5.10 0.46 13.02
CA ALA A 164 4.00 0.32 12.09
C ALA A 164 4.49 -0.01 10.67
N THR A 165 5.52 0.68 10.17
CA THR A 165 6.10 0.36 8.84
C THR A 165 6.79 -0.99 8.79
N CYS A 166 7.19 -1.54 9.93
CA CYS A 166 7.78 -2.88 10.03
C CYS A 166 6.76 -4.00 10.26
N GLY A 167 5.45 -3.71 10.28
CA GLY A 167 4.41 -4.69 10.57
C GLY A 167 4.32 -5.12 12.04
N ALA A 168 5.05 -4.47 12.95
CA ALA A 168 5.11 -4.83 14.37
C ALA A 168 4.11 -4.05 15.22
N GLY A 169 2.81 -4.24 14.94
CA GLY A 169 1.72 -3.50 15.59
C GLY A 169 1.69 -3.62 17.12
N ASP A 170 2.02 -4.79 17.67
CA ASP A 170 2.05 -4.97 19.14
C ASP A 170 3.19 -4.18 19.79
N SER A 171 4.31 -4.00 19.10
CA SER A 171 5.40 -3.16 19.59
C SER A 171 5.01 -1.69 19.56
N ALA A 172 4.27 -1.25 18.52
CA ALA A 172 3.71 0.09 18.47
C ALA A 172 2.70 0.34 19.61
N ARG A 173 1.86 -0.65 19.92
CA ARG A 173 0.92 -0.58 21.05
C ARG A 173 1.62 -0.41 22.39
N LYS A 174 2.68 -1.17 22.66
CA LYS A 174 3.45 -1.03 23.90
C LYS A 174 4.01 0.38 24.09
N VAL A 175 4.60 0.94 23.03
CA VAL A 175 5.11 2.33 23.06
C VAL A 175 3.98 3.31 23.34
N PHE A 176 2.81 3.11 22.73
CA PHE A 176 1.63 3.93 22.95
C PHE A 176 1.11 3.86 24.39
N ASP A 177 1.00 2.66 24.96
CA ASP A 177 0.51 2.46 26.32
C ASP A 177 1.40 3.18 27.35
N GLU A 178 2.71 3.18 27.13
CA GLU A 178 3.72 3.87 27.95
C GLU A 178 3.74 5.41 27.80
N MET A 179 3.00 5.98 26.84
CA MET A 179 2.91 7.44 26.68
C MET A 179 2.13 8.10 27.82
N LEU A 180 2.71 9.15 28.42
CA LEU A 180 2.07 9.96 29.46
C LEU A 180 0.87 10.76 28.93
N VAL A 181 1.02 11.37 27.76
CA VAL A 181 -0.02 12.13 27.07
C VAL A 181 -0.25 11.48 25.71
N LYS A 182 -1.46 10.99 25.50
CA LYS A 182 -1.90 10.35 24.26
C LYS A 182 -2.74 11.36 23.47
N ASP A 183 -2.07 12.14 22.63
CA ASP A 183 -2.75 13.10 21.76
C ASP A 183 -3.42 12.41 20.56
N THR A 184 -4.26 13.13 19.84
CA THR A 184 -4.98 12.64 18.66
C THR A 184 -4.02 12.11 17.58
N VAL A 185 -2.81 12.65 17.48
CA VAL A 185 -1.79 12.21 16.52
C VAL A 185 -1.30 10.80 16.86
N ALA A 186 -1.02 10.52 18.13
CA ALA A 186 -0.59 9.21 18.60
C ALA A 186 -1.68 8.14 18.34
N TRP A 187 -2.94 8.45 18.66
CA TRP A 187 -4.08 7.60 18.35
C TRP A 187 -4.19 7.32 16.86
N ASN A 188 -4.12 8.35 16.02
CA ASN A 188 -4.21 8.24 14.56
C ASN A 188 -3.08 7.38 13.97
N VAL A 189 -1.87 7.45 14.53
CA VAL A 189 -0.75 6.57 14.13
C VAL A 189 -1.03 5.11 14.49
N LEU A 190 -1.60 4.85 15.66
CA LEU A 190 -1.91 3.48 16.08
C LEU A 190 -3.08 2.89 15.27
N ILE A 191 -4.13 3.67 15.02
CA ILE A 191 -5.25 3.30 14.13
C ILE A 191 -4.73 2.96 12.73
N THR A 192 -3.87 3.82 12.15
CA THR A 192 -3.26 3.57 10.84
C THR A 192 -2.40 2.31 10.84
N CYS A 193 -1.68 2.05 11.94
CA CYS A 193 -0.87 0.85 12.10
C CYS A 193 -1.73 -0.43 12.07
N TYR A 194 -2.81 -0.46 12.85
CA TYR A 194 -3.70 -1.62 12.92
C TYR A 194 -4.48 -1.84 11.62
N ALA A 195 -4.96 -0.75 11.00
CA ALA A 195 -5.61 -0.81 9.69
C ALA A 195 -4.70 -1.40 8.61
N ARG A 196 -3.42 -0.98 8.55
CA ARG A 196 -2.43 -1.52 7.61
C ARG A 196 -2.10 -2.99 7.85
N ASN A 197 -2.12 -3.42 9.10
CA ASN A 197 -1.85 -4.80 9.49
C ASN A 197 -3.11 -5.70 9.42
N LYS A 198 -4.21 -5.23 8.80
CA LYS A 198 -5.49 -5.95 8.67
C LYS A 198 -6.11 -6.37 10.01
N ARG A 199 -5.82 -5.64 11.09
CA ARG A 199 -6.31 -5.93 12.44
C ARG A 199 -7.62 -5.16 12.72
N THR A 200 -8.69 -5.51 12.00
CA THR A 200 -9.98 -4.80 12.05
C THR A 200 -10.52 -4.66 13.46
N LYS A 201 -10.70 -5.77 14.17
CA LYS A 201 -11.24 -5.80 15.54
C LYS A 201 -10.45 -4.91 16.49
N ASP A 202 -9.16 -4.75 16.26
CA ASP A 202 -8.31 -3.91 17.10
C ASP A 202 -8.48 -2.43 16.74
N THR A 203 -8.62 -2.10 15.45
CA THR A 203 -9.01 -0.75 15.02
C THR A 203 -10.35 -0.32 15.60
N LEU A 204 -11.35 -1.23 15.65
CA LEU A 204 -12.64 -0.97 16.28
C LEU A 204 -12.49 -0.66 17.77
N ARG A 205 -11.73 -1.51 18.47
CA ARG A 205 -11.46 -1.36 19.90
C ARG A 205 -10.74 -0.05 20.20
N LEU A 206 -9.78 0.36 19.37
CA LEU A 206 -9.12 1.65 19.52
C LEU A 206 -10.07 2.83 19.39
N PHE A 207 -11.03 2.79 18.47
CA PHE A 207 -12.04 3.84 18.35
C PHE A 207 -12.92 3.91 19.60
N ASP A 208 -13.37 2.78 20.13
CA ASP A 208 -14.13 2.73 21.38
C ASP A 208 -13.30 3.18 22.59
N GLU A 209 -12.02 2.78 22.67
CA GLU A 209 -11.08 3.23 23.71
C GLU A 209 -10.87 4.74 23.66
N MET A 210 -10.68 5.31 22.46
CA MET A 210 -10.50 6.75 22.27
C MET A 210 -11.77 7.54 22.60
N ARG A 211 -12.95 6.98 22.33
CA ARG A 211 -14.25 7.61 22.65
C ARG A 211 -14.59 7.56 24.14
N LYS A 212 -14.23 6.48 24.83
CA LYS A 212 -14.57 6.26 26.25
C LYS A 212 -13.50 6.76 27.22
N GLY A 213 -12.29 7.05 26.74
CA GLY A 213 -11.18 7.45 27.60
C GLY A 213 -11.42 8.80 28.27
N ASP A 214 -10.98 8.94 29.52
CA ASP A 214 -11.02 10.18 30.31
C ASP A 214 -10.02 11.26 29.83
N GLY A 215 -9.39 11.06 28.66
CA GLY A 215 -8.40 11.98 28.09
C GLY A 215 -9.05 13.10 27.29
N GLU A 216 -8.36 14.25 27.16
CA GLU A 216 -8.86 15.41 26.41
C GLU A 216 -8.95 15.21 24.87
N ALA A 217 -8.40 14.11 24.34
CA ALA A 217 -8.28 13.86 22.90
C ALA A 217 -9.34 12.87 22.37
N GLY A 218 -10.53 13.39 22.04
CA GLY A 218 -11.57 12.63 21.33
C GLY A 218 -11.27 12.45 19.83
N PRO A 219 -11.93 11.49 19.15
CA PRO A 219 -11.78 11.31 17.70
C PRO A 219 -12.16 12.59 16.91
N ASP A 220 -11.26 13.05 16.05
CA ASP A 220 -11.45 14.23 15.21
C ASP A 220 -11.81 13.90 13.74
N GLU A 221 -11.90 14.91 12.88
CA GLU A 221 -12.13 14.75 11.43
C GLU A 221 -11.11 13.77 10.80
N VAL A 222 -9.83 13.90 11.17
CA VAL A 222 -8.74 13.08 10.63
C VAL A 222 -8.89 11.62 11.11
N THR A 223 -9.25 11.42 12.37
CA THR A 223 -9.56 10.10 12.92
C THR A 223 -10.71 9.44 12.16
N CYS A 224 -11.79 10.18 11.90
CA CYS A 224 -12.93 9.67 11.13
C CYS A 224 -12.53 9.24 9.71
N ILE A 225 -11.73 10.05 9.01
CA ILE A 225 -11.19 9.72 7.68
C ILE A 225 -10.37 8.43 7.72
N LEU A 226 -9.46 8.28 8.68
CA LEU A 226 -8.62 7.09 8.82
C LEU A 226 -9.43 5.83 9.11
N LEU A 227 -10.47 5.94 9.94
CA LEU A 227 -11.36 4.82 10.26
C LEU A 227 -12.22 4.43 9.06
N LEU A 228 -12.77 5.39 8.30
CA LEU A 228 -13.50 5.11 7.06
C LEU A 228 -12.61 4.45 5.99
N GLN A 229 -11.34 4.85 5.91
CA GLN A 229 -10.34 4.20 5.06
C GLN A 229 -10.02 2.77 5.52
N ALA A 230 -10.00 2.52 6.83
CA ALA A 230 -9.88 1.16 7.36
C ALA A 230 -11.12 0.32 7.00
N CYS A 231 -12.33 0.86 7.12
CA CYS A 231 -13.56 0.18 6.71
C CYS A 231 -13.52 -0.22 5.22
N THR A 232 -13.01 0.67 4.37
CA THR A 232 -12.83 0.44 2.93
C THR A 232 -11.97 -0.79 2.59
N SER A 233 -10.86 -0.99 3.31
CA SER A 233 -9.96 -2.12 3.06
C SER A 233 -10.52 -3.44 3.60
N LEU A 234 -11.40 -3.37 4.59
CA LEU A 234 -11.90 -4.51 5.36
C LEU A 234 -13.32 -4.93 4.95
N GLY A 235 -14.04 -4.07 4.22
CA GLY A 235 -15.45 -4.30 3.86
C GLY A 235 -16.41 -4.14 5.05
N ALA A 236 -16.00 -3.46 6.12
CA ALA A 236 -16.74 -3.35 7.39
C ALA A 236 -17.80 -2.23 7.33
N LEU A 237 -18.90 -2.50 6.63
CA LEU A 237 -19.97 -1.52 6.38
C LEU A 237 -20.60 -0.99 7.67
N ASP A 238 -21.02 -1.90 8.57
CA ASP A 238 -21.70 -1.54 9.83
C ASP A 238 -20.82 -0.63 10.71
N PHE A 239 -19.50 -0.83 10.68
CA PHE A 239 -18.59 0.04 11.41
C PHE A 239 -18.44 1.40 10.73
N GLY A 240 -18.33 1.44 9.40
CA GLY A 240 -18.29 2.68 8.65
C GLY A 240 -19.52 3.57 8.91
N GLU A 241 -20.69 2.96 9.07
CA GLU A 241 -21.94 3.65 9.43
C GLU A 241 -21.88 4.27 10.84
N LYS A 242 -21.37 3.54 11.83
CA LYS A 242 -21.15 4.08 13.19
C LYS A 242 -20.16 5.25 13.21
N ILE A 243 -19.12 5.20 12.37
CA ILE A 243 -18.17 6.32 12.25
C ILE A 243 -18.85 7.53 11.60
N TRP A 244 -19.73 7.31 10.63
CA TRP A 244 -20.49 8.39 10.01
C TRP A 244 -21.47 9.04 10.99
N GLU A 245 -22.21 8.26 11.77
CA GLU A 245 -23.10 8.76 12.84
C GLU A 245 -22.31 9.65 13.81
N TYR A 246 -21.17 9.16 14.30
CA TYR A 246 -20.28 9.93 15.17
C TYR A 246 -19.82 11.24 14.50
N ALA A 247 -19.41 11.19 13.24
CA ALA A 247 -18.95 12.37 12.51
C ALA A 247 -20.06 13.42 12.35
N VAL A 248 -21.30 13.01 12.14
CA VAL A 248 -22.46 13.92 12.08
C VAL A 248 -22.73 14.54 13.44
N GLU A 249 -22.78 13.73 14.51
CA GLU A 249 -23.03 14.18 15.88
C GLU A 249 -22.01 15.23 16.37
N HIS A 250 -20.75 15.12 15.92
CA HIS A 250 -19.65 15.99 16.34
C HIS A 250 -19.34 17.12 15.34
N GLY A 251 -20.19 17.32 14.34
CA GLY A 251 -20.09 18.43 13.38
C GLY A 251 -19.11 18.23 12.22
N TYR A 252 -18.48 17.05 12.10
CA TYR A 252 -17.59 16.70 10.99
C TYR A 252 -18.32 16.25 9.72
N GLY A 253 -19.62 15.98 9.80
CA GLY A 253 -20.44 15.51 8.66
C GLY A 253 -20.53 16.51 7.49
N GLY A 254 -20.23 17.78 7.71
CA GLY A 254 -20.14 18.80 6.65
C GLY A 254 -18.82 18.80 5.89
N GLU A 255 -17.76 18.20 6.45
CA GLU A 255 -16.42 18.28 5.90
C GLU A 255 -16.28 17.45 4.61
N LEU A 256 -15.82 18.10 3.54
CA LEU A 256 -15.74 17.49 2.21
C LEU A 256 -14.83 16.25 2.18
N LYS A 257 -13.74 16.26 2.97
CA LYS A 257 -12.81 15.12 3.04
C LYS A 257 -13.44 13.90 3.71
N VAL A 258 -14.25 14.13 4.76
CA VAL A 258 -15.01 13.07 5.44
C VAL A 258 -16.03 12.48 4.47
N ARG A 259 -16.80 13.33 3.77
CA ARG A 259 -17.77 12.88 2.76
C ARG A 259 -17.13 12.11 1.61
N ASN A 260 -16.01 12.57 1.07
CA ASN A 260 -15.27 11.84 0.03
C ASN A 260 -14.78 10.47 0.52
N SER A 261 -14.32 10.39 1.77
CA SER A 261 -13.91 9.13 2.39
C SER A 261 -15.11 8.20 2.62
N LEU A 262 -16.27 8.76 2.94
CA LEU A 262 -17.52 8.01 3.11
C LEU A 262 -18.05 7.45 1.79
N ILE A 263 -18.05 8.24 0.71
CA ILE A 263 -18.40 7.77 -0.65
C ILE A 263 -17.49 6.60 -1.05
N THR A 264 -16.18 6.74 -0.81
CA THR A 264 -15.21 5.67 -1.08
C THR A 264 -15.48 4.43 -0.22
N MET A 265 -15.82 4.61 1.06
CA MET A 265 -16.15 3.52 1.97
C MET A 265 -17.38 2.74 1.49
N TYR A 266 -18.47 3.43 1.18
CA TYR A 266 -19.70 2.77 0.72
C TYR A 266 -19.49 2.03 -0.61
N THR A 267 -18.85 2.66 -1.60
CA THR A 267 -18.56 2.01 -2.90
C THR A 267 -17.65 0.79 -2.74
N ARG A 268 -16.70 0.82 -1.80
CA ARG A 268 -15.79 -0.30 -1.50
C ARG A 268 -16.33 -1.32 -0.49
N CYS A 269 -17.54 -1.11 0.00
CA CYS A 269 -18.35 -2.09 0.72
C CYS A 269 -19.51 -2.62 -0.15
N GLY A 270 -19.55 -2.24 -1.43
CA GLY A 270 -20.61 -2.62 -2.37
C GLY A 270 -21.98 -2.05 -2.02
N CYS A 271 -22.07 -0.87 -1.41
CA CYS A 271 -23.33 -0.17 -1.15
C CYS A 271 -23.37 1.12 -1.97
N VAL A 272 -23.56 1.00 -3.28
CA VAL A 272 -23.43 2.11 -4.23
C VAL A 272 -24.56 3.13 -4.04
N GLU A 273 -25.73 2.70 -3.60
CA GLU A 273 -26.91 3.53 -3.38
C GLU A 273 -26.64 4.58 -2.29
N LYS A 274 -26.10 4.15 -1.14
CA LYS A 274 -25.71 5.06 -0.05
C LYS A 274 -24.56 5.98 -0.46
N ALA A 275 -23.62 5.48 -1.27
CA ALA A 275 -22.56 6.32 -1.80
C ALA A 275 -23.12 7.45 -2.68
N TYR A 276 -24.08 7.11 -3.55
CA TYR A 276 -24.74 8.06 -4.43
C TYR A 276 -25.56 9.09 -3.64
N GLN A 277 -26.26 8.66 -2.58
CA GLN A 277 -26.97 9.57 -1.68
C GLN A 277 -26.02 10.63 -1.08
N VAL A 278 -24.90 10.20 -0.47
CA VAL A 278 -23.91 11.12 0.10
C VAL A 278 -23.33 12.04 -0.99
N PHE A 279 -23.09 11.51 -2.18
CA PHE A 279 -22.63 12.27 -3.33
C PHE A 279 -23.62 13.37 -3.73
N CYS A 280 -24.91 13.05 -3.88
CA CYS A 280 -25.96 14.01 -4.18
C CYS A 280 -26.07 15.10 -3.11
N GLU A 281 -26.10 14.71 -1.84
CA GLU A 281 -26.18 15.61 -0.69
C GLU A 281 -24.94 16.51 -0.52
N THR A 282 -23.83 16.25 -1.23
CA THR A 282 -22.60 17.05 -1.18
C THR A 282 -22.77 18.34 -2.00
N PRO A 283 -22.82 19.54 -1.37
CA PRO A 283 -23.18 20.78 -2.07
C PRO A 283 -22.13 21.24 -3.08
N ARG A 284 -20.84 21.15 -2.70
CA ARG A 284 -19.69 21.52 -3.55
C ARG A 284 -18.82 20.30 -3.78
N LYS A 285 -18.98 19.69 -4.95
CA LYS A 285 -18.22 18.51 -5.37
C LYS A 285 -16.88 18.94 -5.94
N SER A 286 -15.78 18.38 -5.44
CA SER A 286 -14.46 18.59 -6.01
C SER A 286 -14.13 17.48 -7.02
N VAL A 287 -13.02 17.62 -7.75
CA VAL A 287 -12.46 16.56 -8.61
C VAL A 287 -12.33 15.23 -7.86
N VAL A 288 -11.99 15.27 -6.56
CA VAL A 288 -11.88 14.08 -5.70
C VAL A 288 -13.25 13.44 -5.45
N THR A 289 -14.30 14.25 -5.25
CA THR A 289 -15.67 13.78 -5.05
C THR A 289 -16.20 13.05 -6.29
N TRP A 290 -16.01 13.66 -7.47
CA TRP A 290 -16.39 13.04 -8.75
C TRP A 290 -15.58 11.78 -9.03
N SER A 291 -14.26 11.83 -8.88
CA SER A 291 -13.36 10.69 -9.08
C SER A 291 -13.72 9.50 -8.18
N ALA A 292 -14.10 9.75 -6.92
CA ALA A 292 -14.52 8.72 -5.98
C ALA A 292 -15.80 8.03 -6.44
N MET A 293 -16.79 8.78 -6.93
CA MET A 293 -18.04 8.21 -7.44
C MET A 293 -17.82 7.43 -8.75
N ILE A 294 -17.12 8.02 -9.72
CA ILE A 294 -16.82 7.38 -11.03
C ILE A 294 -16.05 6.08 -10.83
N SER A 295 -14.98 6.10 -10.02
CA SER A 295 -14.21 4.88 -9.73
C SER A 295 -15.02 3.86 -8.92
N GLY A 296 -15.92 4.32 -8.06
CA GLY A 296 -16.83 3.48 -7.29
C GLY A 296 -17.83 2.74 -8.18
N LEU A 297 -18.47 3.43 -9.11
CA LEU A 297 -19.38 2.86 -10.10
C LEU A 297 -18.66 1.83 -10.99
N ALA A 298 -17.48 2.19 -11.52
CA ALA A 298 -16.61 1.31 -12.31
C ALA A 298 -16.26 0.00 -11.59
N ALA A 299 -15.92 0.10 -10.30
CA ALA A 299 -15.56 -1.07 -9.49
C ALA A 299 -16.77 -1.95 -9.17
N ASN A 300 -18.00 -1.46 -9.31
CA ASN A 300 -19.22 -2.19 -8.97
C ASN A 300 -20.01 -2.72 -10.20
N GLY A 301 -19.47 -2.55 -11.40
CA GLY A 301 -20.10 -3.01 -12.65
C GLY A 301 -21.05 -2.00 -13.28
N PHE A 302 -21.16 -0.80 -12.71
CA PHE A 302 -22.06 0.26 -13.22
C PHE A 302 -21.32 1.18 -14.19
N GLY A 303 -20.85 0.62 -15.31
CA GLY A 303 -19.97 1.35 -16.24
C GLY A 303 -20.63 2.52 -16.95
N GLU A 304 -21.87 2.36 -17.41
CA GLU A 304 -22.63 3.43 -18.05
C GLU A 304 -22.90 4.59 -17.09
N ASP A 305 -23.28 4.30 -15.84
CA ASP A 305 -23.45 5.31 -14.80
C ASP A 305 -22.14 6.07 -14.51
N ALA A 306 -21.00 5.39 -14.58
CA ALA A 306 -19.69 6.02 -14.42
C ALA A 306 -19.39 7.02 -15.55
N ILE A 307 -19.78 6.70 -16.79
CA ILE A 307 -19.68 7.60 -17.94
C ILE A 307 -20.60 8.81 -17.76
N LEU A 308 -21.86 8.58 -17.38
CA LEU A 308 -22.82 9.66 -17.11
C LEU A 308 -22.31 10.60 -16.00
N ALA A 309 -21.71 10.06 -14.95
CA ALA A 309 -21.09 10.86 -13.89
C ALA A 309 -19.89 11.68 -14.38
N PHE A 310 -19.08 11.15 -15.31
CA PHE A 310 -17.99 11.90 -15.95
C PHE A 310 -18.52 13.07 -16.81
N GLU A 311 -19.59 12.83 -17.57
CA GLU A 311 -20.20 13.88 -18.39
C GLU A 311 -20.81 14.98 -17.52
N GLU A 312 -21.48 14.63 -16.43
CA GLU A 312 -22.05 15.60 -15.50
C GLU A 312 -20.97 16.41 -14.76
N MET A 313 -19.85 15.77 -14.40
CA MET A 313 -18.66 16.46 -13.90
C MET A 313 -18.17 17.53 -14.87
N SER A 314 -18.12 17.20 -16.16
CA SER A 314 -17.67 18.10 -17.22
C SER A 314 -18.65 19.26 -17.42
N LYS A 315 -19.96 18.99 -17.44
CA LYS A 315 -21.03 20.00 -17.50
C LYS A 315 -21.02 20.94 -16.29
N SER A 316 -20.64 20.41 -15.12
CA SER A 316 -20.47 21.18 -13.89
C SER A 316 -19.21 22.06 -13.88
N GLY A 317 -18.41 22.06 -14.96
CA GLY A 317 -17.18 22.85 -15.07
C GLY A 317 -16.02 22.37 -14.21
N VAL A 318 -16.09 21.14 -13.68
CA VAL A 318 -15.00 20.55 -12.89
C VAL A 318 -14.09 19.76 -13.84
N ALA A 319 -12.84 20.20 -13.99
CA ALA A 319 -11.90 19.54 -14.88
C ALA A 319 -11.49 18.15 -14.35
N PRO A 320 -11.55 17.08 -15.19
CA PRO A 320 -11.06 15.75 -14.84
C PRO A 320 -9.54 15.73 -14.66
N ASP A 321 -9.08 14.86 -13.76
CA ASP A 321 -7.67 14.57 -13.55
C ASP A 321 -7.32 13.13 -13.97
N ALA A 322 -6.06 12.73 -13.77
CA ALA A 322 -5.59 11.40 -14.14
C ALA A 322 -6.35 10.29 -13.39
N GLN A 323 -6.74 10.53 -12.15
CA GLN A 323 -7.50 9.55 -11.38
C GLN A 323 -8.93 9.42 -11.92
N THR A 324 -9.53 10.52 -12.36
CA THR A 324 -10.83 10.56 -13.03
C THR A 324 -10.80 9.72 -14.31
N PHE A 325 -9.80 9.92 -15.18
CA PHE A 325 -9.63 9.13 -16.40
C PHE A 325 -9.35 7.66 -16.13
N THR A 326 -8.56 7.34 -15.10
CA THR A 326 -8.40 5.93 -14.66
C THR A 326 -9.74 5.29 -14.30
N GLY A 327 -10.61 6.03 -13.60
CA GLY A 327 -11.95 5.57 -13.22
C GLY A 327 -12.84 5.25 -14.43
N VAL A 328 -12.98 6.20 -15.37
CA VAL A 328 -13.85 6.03 -16.55
C VAL A 328 -13.31 4.97 -17.52
N LEU A 329 -11.99 4.88 -17.71
CA LEU A 329 -11.38 3.83 -18.54
C LEU A 329 -11.56 2.44 -17.91
N SER A 330 -11.48 2.33 -16.58
CA SER A 330 -11.78 1.09 -15.87
C SER A 330 -13.26 0.69 -16.01
N ALA A 331 -14.18 1.66 -15.98
CA ALA A 331 -15.61 1.41 -16.24
C ALA A 331 -15.83 0.83 -17.64
N CYS A 332 -15.20 1.44 -18.65
CA CYS A 332 -15.27 0.95 -20.03
C CYS A 332 -14.71 -0.48 -20.14
N SER A 333 -13.54 -0.74 -19.53
CA SER A 333 -12.93 -2.08 -19.51
C SER A 333 -13.83 -3.14 -18.88
N HIS A 334 -14.40 -2.85 -17.72
CA HIS A 334 -15.24 -3.82 -17.00
C HIS A 334 -16.61 -4.06 -17.63
N SER A 335 -17.06 -3.16 -18.50
CA SER A 335 -18.39 -3.21 -19.13
C SER A 335 -18.33 -3.49 -20.63
N GLY A 336 -17.13 -3.70 -21.19
CA GLY A 336 -16.94 -4.02 -22.60
C GLY A 336 -17.22 -2.86 -23.56
N LEU A 337 -17.18 -1.62 -23.07
CA LEU A 337 -17.44 -0.42 -23.86
C LEU A 337 -16.16 0.00 -24.61
N VAL A 338 -15.77 -0.77 -25.62
CA VAL A 338 -14.49 -0.63 -26.33
C VAL A 338 -14.35 0.74 -27.00
N ASP A 339 -15.35 1.16 -27.76
CA ASP A 339 -15.33 2.43 -28.50
C ASP A 339 -15.26 3.63 -27.55
N GLU A 340 -16.06 3.62 -26.48
CA GLU A 340 -16.02 4.64 -25.43
C GLU A 340 -14.67 4.68 -24.71
N GLY A 341 -14.08 3.51 -24.44
CA GLY A 341 -12.76 3.44 -23.82
C GLY A 341 -11.67 4.11 -24.66
N PHE A 342 -11.65 3.87 -25.97
CA PHE A 342 -10.74 4.57 -26.87
C PHE A 342 -11.05 6.06 -26.98
N ARG A 343 -12.33 6.44 -27.06
CA ARG A 343 -12.76 7.84 -27.07
C ARG A 343 -12.25 8.61 -25.84
N PHE A 344 -12.40 8.05 -24.64
CA PHE A 344 -11.91 8.68 -23.42
C PHE A 344 -10.37 8.72 -23.35
N PHE A 345 -9.69 7.72 -23.88
CA PHE A 345 -8.23 7.70 -23.94
C PHE A 345 -7.68 8.78 -24.86
N ASP A 346 -8.32 8.99 -26.01
CA ASP A 346 -7.95 10.05 -26.94
C ASP A 346 -8.36 11.43 -26.43
N MET A 347 -9.55 11.57 -25.82
CA MET A 347 -9.95 12.80 -25.13
C MET A 347 -8.92 13.21 -24.08
N MET A 348 -8.45 12.27 -23.25
CA MET A 348 -7.40 12.51 -22.26
C MET A 348 -6.13 13.11 -22.90
N ARG A 349 -5.69 12.56 -24.04
CA ARG A 349 -4.43 12.92 -24.70
C ARG A 349 -4.53 14.19 -25.54
N CYS A 350 -5.62 14.35 -26.27
CA CYS A 350 -5.79 15.36 -27.31
C CYS A 350 -6.48 16.61 -26.77
N GLU A 351 -7.52 16.46 -25.95
CA GLU A 351 -8.30 17.58 -25.42
C GLU A 351 -7.72 18.08 -24.09
N TYR A 352 -7.46 17.16 -23.16
CA TYR A 352 -6.92 17.51 -21.83
C TYR A 352 -5.38 17.54 -21.77
N GLN A 353 -4.71 17.16 -22.86
CA GLN A 353 -3.24 17.16 -22.98
C GLN A 353 -2.52 16.41 -21.84
N MET A 354 -3.18 15.38 -21.31
CA MET A 354 -2.64 14.60 -20.21
C MET A 354 -1.85 13.42 -20.75
N MET A 355 -0.63 13.25 -20.22
CA MET A 355 0.21 12.10 -20.56
C MET A 355 -0.32 10.83 -19.91
N PRO A 356 -0.61 9.76 -20.69
CA PRO A 356 -1.01 8.48 -20.12
C PRO A 356 0.07 7.89 -19.21
N ASN A 357 -0.33 7.43 -18.03
CA ASN A 357 0.54 6.73 -17.10
C ASN A 357 0.26 5.21 -17.16
N VAL A 358 1.03 4.42 -16.40
CA VAL A 358 0.92 2.95 -16.36
C VAL A 358 -0.51 2.47 -16.05
N ARG A 359 -1.27 3.18 -15.20
CA ARG A 359 -2.65 2.79 -14.86
C ARG A 359 -3.62 3.00 -16.02
N HIS A 360 -3.48 4.08 -16.79
CA HIS A 360 -4.32 4.31 -17.97
C HIS A 360 -4.07 3.25 -19.05
N TYR A 361 -2.80 2.95 -19.33
CA TYR A 361 -2.45 1.85 -20.24
C TYR A 361 -2.95 0.51 -19.71
N GLY A 362 -2.85 0.25 -18.41
CA GLY A 362 -3.41 -0.94 -17.78
C GLY A 362 -4.90 -1.12 -18.04
N CYS A 363 -5.70 -0.04 -17.96
CA CYS A 363 -7.13 -0.08 -18.29
C CYS A 363 -7.39 -0.36 -19.78
N ILE A 364 -6.64 0.27 -20.69
CA ILE A 364 -6.79 0.04 -22.14
C ILE A 364 -6.37 -1.36 -22.54
N VAL A 365 -5.28 -1.87 -21.96
CA VAL A 365 -4.81 -3.23 -22.19
C VAL A 365 -5.80 -4.26 -21.66
N ASP A 366 -6.40 -4.03 -20.49
CA ASP A 366 -7.48 -4.86 -19.96
C ASP A 366 -8.70 -4.85 -20.90
N LEU A 367 -9.10 -3.67 -21.37
CA LEU A 367 -10.23 -3.50 -22.29
C LEU A 367 -10.01 -4.25 -23.61
N MET A 368 -8.85 -4.03 -24.26
CA MET A 368 -8.48 -4.70 -25.51
C MET A 368 -8.35 -6.22 -25.31
N GLY A 369 -7.72 -6.63 -24.21
CA GLY A 369 -7.52 -8.03 -23.89
C GLY A 369 -8.84 -8.78 -23.68
N ARG A 370 -9.85 -8.17 -23.03
CA ARG A 370 -11.20 -8.74 -22.88
C ARG A 370 -12.00 -8.73 -24.18
N ALA A 371 -11.73 -7.79 -25.07
CA ALA A 371 -12.30 -7.73 -26.41
C ALA A 371 -11.65 -8.73 -27.40
N GLY A 372 -10.60 -9.44 -26.99
CA GLY A 372 -9.86 -10.39 -27.83
C GLY A 372 -8.78 -9.76 -28.73
N LEU A 373 -8.52 -8.46 -28.61
CA LEU A 373 -7.52 -7.70 -29.37
C LEU A 373 -6.11 -7.83 -28.76
N LEU A 374 -5.68 -9.08 -28.56
CA LEU A 374 -4.48 -9.42 -27.79
C LEU A 374 -3.18 -8.98 -28.46
N ASP A 375 -3.08 -9.14 -29.78
CA ASP A 375 -1.89 -8.76 -30.54
C ASP A 375 -1.74 -7.24 -30.59
N GLU A 376 -2.83 -6.50 -30.85
CA GLU A 376 -2.84 -5.04 -30.83
C GLU A 376 -2.49 -4.52 -29.42
N ALA A 377 -3.03 -5.15 -28.37
CA ALA A 377 -2.71 -4.78 -26.99
C ALA A 377 -1.23 -5.00 -26.69
N TYR A 378 -0.64 -6.11 -27.16
CA TYR A 378 0.79 -6.35 -27.04
C TYR A 378 1.63 -5.32 -27.82
N GLN A 379 1.22 -4.96 -29.04
CA GLN A 379 1.90 -3.92 -29.82
C GLN A 379 1.83 -2.55 -29.15
N LEU A 380 0.68 -2.17 -28.59
CA LEU A 380 0.51 -0.93 -27.82
C LEU A 380 1.53 -0.85 -26.68
N VAL A 381 1.69 -1.93 -25.92
CA VAL A 381 2.62 -1.98 -24.78
C VAL A 381 4.09 -1.89 -25.24
N VAL A 382 4.46 -2.61 -26.29
CA VAL A 382 5.88 -2.70 -26.72
C VAL A 382 6.33 -1.48 -27.53
N LYS A 383 5.43 -0.89 -28.34
CA LYS A 383 5.81 0.15 -29.32
C LYS A 383 5.33 1.55 -28.96
N GLU A 384 4.15 1.69 -28.37
CA GLU A 384 3.50 2.99 -28.20
C GLU A 384 3.56 3.53 -26.77
N MET A 385 3.66 2.64 -25.78
CA MET A 385 3.74 3.01 -24.38
C MET A 385 5.01 3.82 -24.09
N LYS A 386 4.84 5.09 -23.72
CA LYS A 386 5.96 6.01 -23.41
C LYS A 386 6.52 5.87 -21.99
N VAL A 387 5.97 4.96 -21.20
CA VAL A 387 6.36 4.67 -19.82
C VAL A 387 6.73 3.19 -19.75
N ALA A 388 7.69 2.82 -18.89
CA ALA A 388 8.06 1.42 -18.74
C ALA A 388 6.86 0.59 -18.25
N PRO A 389 6.53 -0.54 -18.90
CA PRO A 389 5.46 -1.41 -18.44
C PRO A 389 5.84 -2.07 -17.11
N ASP A 390 4.87 -2.17 -16.21
CA ASP A 390 5.03 -2.84 -14.93
C ASP A 390 4.52 -4.30 -15.00
N ALA A 391 4.75 -5.04 -13.91
CA ALA A 391 4.30 -6.42 -13.82
C ALA A 391 2.76 -6.56 -13.81
N THR A 392 2.01 -5.48 -13.57
CA THR A 392 0.54 -5.50 -13.59
C THR A 392 0.03 -5.61 -15.02
N ILE A 393 0.56 -4.80 -15.95
CA ILE A 393 0.17 -4.82 -17.38
C ILE A 393 0.40 -6.21 -18.00
N TRP A 394 1.57 -6.80 -17.77
CA TRP A 394 1.89 -8.12 -18.31
C TRP A 394 0.99 -9.22 -17.73
N ARG A 395 0.62 -9.12 -16.45
CA ARG A 395 -0.35 -10.04 -15.82
C ARG A 395 -1.76 -9.88 -16.37
N THR A 396 -2.19 -8.65 -16.65
CA THR A 396 -3.48 -8.39 -17.28
C THR A 396 -3.56 -9.12 -18.63
N LEU A 397 -2.54 -8.95 -19.50
CA LEU A 397 -2.46 -9.67 -20.76
C LEU A 397 -2.38 -11.19 -20.59
N LEU A 398 -1.60 -11.68 -19.61
CA LEU A 398 -1.49 -13.11 -19.36
C LEU A 398 -2.85 -13.70 -18.94
N GLY A 399 -3.60 -12.95 -18.13
CA GLY A 399 -4.95 -13.30 -17.69
C GLY A 399 -5.95 -13.38 -18.85
N THR A 400 -5.83 -12.51 -19.86
CA THR A 400 -6.70 -12.50 -21.05
C THR A 400 -6.24 -13.54 -22.09
N CYS A 401 -4.95 -13.84 -22.22
CA CYS A 401 -4.45 -14.97 -23.00
C CYS A 401 -5.09 -16.29 -22.54
N ARG A 402 -5.29 -16.47 -21.22
CA ARG A 402 -6.00 -17.63 -20.68
C ARG A 402 -7.46 -17.68 -21.14
N VAL A 403 -8.14 -16.54 -21.18
CA VAL A 403 -9.56 -16.47 -21.59
C VAL A 403 -9.73 -16.80 -23.07
N HIS A 404 -8.81 -16.35 -23.92
CA HIS A 404 -8.87 -16.55 -25.37
C HIS A 404 -8.01 -17.72 -25.90
N GLY A 405 -7.32 -18.45 -25.02
CA GLY A 405 -6.48 -19.59 -25.41
C GLY A 405 -5.20 -19.22 -26.17
N HIS A 406 -4.68 -18.00 -26.03
CA HIS A 406 -3.53 -17.51 -26.81
C HIS A 406 -2.18 -17.89 -26.15
N VAL A 407 -1.78 -19.15 -26.33
CA VAL A 407 -0.62 -19.77 -25.65
C VAL A 407 0.71 -19.06 -25.96
N ASP A 408 1.01 -18.83 -27.24
CA ASP A 408 2.31 -18.28 -27.67
C ASP A 408 2.60 -16.89 -27.10
N LEU A 409 1.55 -16.08 -26.97
CA LEU A 409 1.66 -14.77 -26.34
C LEU A 409 1.84 -14.94 -24.82
N GLY A 410 1.10 -15.86 -24.19
CA GLY A 410 1.28 -16.21 -22.77
C GLY A 410 2.73 -16.54 -22.40
N GLU A 411 3.43 -17.33 -23.21
CA GLU A 411 4.84 -17.66 -23.00
C GLU A 411 5.77 -16.43 -23.09
N LYS A 412 5.53 -15.56 -24.09
CA LYS A 412 6.29 -14.30 -24.23
C LYS A 412 6.10 -13.38 -23.03
N LEU A 413 4.88 -13.30 -22.50
CA LEU A 413 4.54 -12.44 -21.35
C LEU A 413 5.23 -12.90 -20.06
N ILE A 414 5.38 -14.22 -19.87
CA ILE A 414 6.13 -14.79 -18.74
C ILE A 414 7.60 -14.37 -18.79
N SER A 415 8.21 -14.37 -19.98
CA SER A 415 9.60 -13.91 -20.15
C SER A 415 9.78 -12.46 -19.69
N HIS A 416 8.84 -11.56 -20.05
CA HIS A 416 8.85 -10.17 -19.56
C HIS A 416 8.73 -10.07 -18.03
N LEU A 417 7.86 -10.89 -17.40
CA LEU A 417 7.73 -10.95 -15.94
C LEU A 417 9.01 -11.46 -15.27
N ILE A 418 9.74 -12.36 -15.93
CA ILE A 418 11.02 -12.87 -15.45
C ILE A 418 12.11 -11.80 -15.49
N GLU A 419 12.20 -11.04 -16.59
CA GLU A 419 13.14 -9.93 -16.74
C GLU A 419 12.92 -8.84 -15.68
N LEU A 420 11.67 -8.57 -15.32
CA LEU A 420 11.30 -7.63 -14.25
C LEU A 420 11.58 -8.16 -12.83
N LYS A 421 12.00 -9.43 -12.68
CA LYS A 421 12.14 -10.12 -11.38
C LYS A 421 10.90 -10.00 -10.50
N ALA A 422 9.73 -10.01 -11.13
CA ALA A 422 8.47 -9.71 -10.48
C ALA A 422 7.58 -10.94 -10.35
N GLN A 423 8.09 -12.15 -10.58
CA GLN A 423 7.28 -13.37 -10.64
C GLN A 423 6.58 -13.68 -9.32
N GLN A 424 5.32 -14.05 -9.40
CA GLN A 424 4.52 -14.55 -8.28
C GLN A 424 3.96 -15.93 -8.60
N ALA A 425 3.60 -16.70 -7.58
CA ALA A 425 2.99 -18.01 -7.76
C ALA A 425 1.77 -17.99 -8.69
N GLY A 426 0.98 -16.92 -8.63
CA GLY A 426 -0.20 -16.73 -9.48
C GLY A 426 0.11 -16.66 -10.98
N ASP A 427 1.31 -16.20 -11.36
CA ASP A 427 1.70 -16.04 -12.78
C ASP A 427 1.89 -17.41 -13.43
N TYR A 428 2.55 -18.33 -12.72
CA TYR A 428 2.71 -19.72 -13.15
C TYR A 428 1.39 -20.48 -13.14
N VAL A 429 0.51 -20.22 -12.17
CA VAL A 429 -0.85 -20.80 -12.15
C VAL A 429 -1.66 -20.35 -13.35
N LEU A 430 -1.57 -19.08 -13.76
CA LEU A 430 -2.23 -18.60 -14.98
C LEU A 430 -1.70 -19.33 -16.22
N LEU A 431 -0.38 -19.49 -16.35
CA LEU A 431 0.22 -20.23 -17.47
C LEU A 431 -0.19 -21.72 -17.48
N LEU A 432 -0.16 -22.37 -16.31
CA LEU A 432 -0.65 -23.74 -16.14
C LEU A 432 -2.09 -23.88 -16.63
N ASN A 433 -2.95 -22.95 -16.22
CA ASN A 433 -4.36 -22.93 -16.61
C ASN A 433 -4.52 -22.70 -18.12
N THR A 434 -3.67 -21.87 -18.75
CA THR A 434 -3.68 -21.67 -20.20
C THR A 434 -3.28 -22.96 -20.94
N TYR A 435 -2.24 -23.68 -20.50
CA TYR A 435 -1.87 -24.96 -21.11
C TYR A 435 -2.93 -26.05 -20.89
N ALA A 436 -3.51 -26.12 -19.69
CA ALA A 436 -4.59 -27.06 -19.40
C ALA A 436 -5.82 -26.78 -20.27
N ALA A 437 -6.16 -25.52 -20.52
CA ALA A 437 -7.28 -25.14 -21.37
C ALA A 437 -7.11 -25.57 -22.85
N VAL A 438 -5.88 -25.64 -23.35
CA VAL A 438 -5.58 -26.16 -24.71
C VAL A 438 -5.23 -27.65 -24.73
N GLY A 439 -5.24 -28.32 -23.57
CA GLY A 439 -4.95 -29.75 -23.45
C GLY A 439 -3.47 -30.14 -23.52
N ASP A 440 -2.53 -29.19 -23.37
CA ASP A 440 -1.09 -29.46 -23.38
C ASP A 440 -0.59 -29.91 -21.99
N TRP A 441 -0.89 -31.16 -21.65
CA TRP A 441 -0.56 -31.74 -20.34
C TRP A 441 0.96 -31.92 -20.11
N ILE A 442 1.75 -31.96 -21.18
CA ILE A 442 3.21 -32.05 -21.10
C ILE A 442 3.76 -30.76 -20.50
N LYS A 443 3.39 -29.60 -21.08
CA LYS A 443 3.79 -28.30 -20.54
C LYS A 443 3.21 -28.03 -19.15
N VAL A 444 2.00 -28.52 -18.85
CA VAL A 444 1.45 -28.49 -17.49
C VAL A 444 2.38 -29.20 -16.50
N ALA A 445 2.84 -30.40 -16.83
CA ALA A 445 3.76 -31.16 -15.97
C ALA A 445 5.11 -30.45 -15.79
N GLU A 446 5.66 -29.86 -16.85
CA GLU A 446 6.91 -29.09 -16.81
C GLU A 446 6.82 -27.88 -15.88
N VAL A 447 5.75 -27.07 -16.00
CA VAL A 447 5.58 -25.90 -15.13
C VAL A 447 5.32 -26.31 -13.68
N ARG A 448 4.57 -27.40 -13.42
CA ARG A 448 4.41 -27.94 -12.05
C ARG A 448 5.73 -28.37 -11.44
N LYS A 449 6.61 -29.01 -12.23
CA LYS A 449 7.96 -29.37 -11.81
C LYS A 449 8.78 -28.13 -11.47
N LEU A 450 8.76 -27.12 -12.34
CA LEU A 450 9.45 -25.84 -12.12
C LEU A 450 8.97 -25.13 -10.84
N MET A 451 7.66 -25.12 -10.58
CA MET A 451 7.10 -24.55 -9.36
C MET A 451 7.59 -25.28 -8.11
N LYS A 452 7.67 -26.61 -8.15
CA LYS A 452 8.17 -27.44 -7.05
C LYS A 452 9.65 -27.20 -6.79
N GLU A 453 10.47 -27.15 -7.84
CA GLU A 453 11.93 -26.92 -7.73
C GLU A 453 12.26 -25.52 -7.17
N ASN A 454 11.45 -24.52 -7.51
CA ASN A 454 11.61 -23.15 -7.01
C ASN A 454 10.88 -22.87 -5.69
N GLY A 455 10.25 -23.89 -5.07
CA GLY A 455 9.53 -23.73 -3.80
C GLY A 455 8.32 -22.79 -3.87
N ILE A 456 7.69 -22.67 -5.05
CA ILE A 456 6.58 -21.75 -5.29
C ILE A 456 5.29 -22.37 -4.70
N GLN A 457 4.77 -21.77 -3.64
CA GLN A 457 3.50 -22.17 -3.02
C GLN A 457 2.33 -21.35 -3.58
N THR A 458 1.22 -22.02 -3.90
CA THR A 458 -0.02 -21.37 -4.34
C THR A 458 -0.82 -20.89 -3.14
N THR A 459 -1.48 -19.74 -3.29
CA THR A 459 -2.43 -19.25 -2.27
C THR A 459 -3.77 -19.94 -2.46
N PRO A 460 -4.33 -20.63 -1.45
CA PRO A 460 -5.64 -21.25 -1.57
C PRO A 460 -6.73 -20.19 -1.78
N GLY A 461 -7.78 -20.57 -2.51
CA GLY A 461 -8.97 -19.73 -2.65
C GLY A 461 -9.71 -19.66 -1.33
N CYS A 462 -9.87 -18.44 -0.81
CA CYS A 462 -10.56 -18.16 0.44
C CYS A 462 -11.65 -17.11 0.18
N THR A 463 -12.86 -17.40 0.67
CA THR A 463 -13.96 -16.45 0.70
C THR A 463 -14.24 -16.08 2.14
N THR A 464 -14.43 -14.79 2.40
CA THR A 464 -14.67 -14.28 3.74
C THR A 464 -16.02 -13.61 3.85
N VAL A 465 -16.64 -13.75 5.01
CA VAL A 465 -17.92 -13.11 5.38
C VAL A 465 -17.71 -12.32 6.65
N GLU A 466 -18.05 -11.03 6.63
CA GLU A 466 -18.01 -10.17 7.80
C GLU A 466 -19.39 -10.13 8.47
N LEU A 467 -19.43 -10.47 9.76
CA LEU A 467 -20.62 -10.48 10.59
C LEU A 467 -20.30 -9.82 11.93
N ASN A 468 -20.93 -8.67 12.23
CA ASN A 468 -20.81 -7.99 13.52
C ASN A 468 -19.34 -7.70 13.94
N GLY A 469 -18.47 -7.39 12.99
CA GLY A 469 -17.04 -7.15 13.21
C GLY A 469 -16.18 -8.42 13.28
N GLU A 470 -16.76 -9.60 13.09
CA GLU A 470 -16.06 -10.87 12.98
C GLU A 470 -15.98 -11.35 11.53
N LEU A 471 -14.78 -11.77 11.13
CA LEU A 471 -14.52 -12.24 9.79
C LEU A 471 -14.44 -13.77 9.82
N HIS A 472 -15.37 -14.41 9.13
CA HIS A 472 -15.42 -15.86 8.95
C HIS A 472 -14.77 -16.22 7.63
N GLU A 473 -13.78 -17.09 7.66
CA GLU A 473 -13.03 -17.52 6.47
C GLU A 473 -13.48 -18.92 6.05
N PHE A 474 -13.64 -19.11 4.75
CA PHE A 474 -14.02 -20.38 4.14
C PHE A 474 -13.00 -20.75 3.08
N ILE A 475 -12.44 -21.94 3.21
CA ILE A 475 -11.53 -22.56 2.24
C ILE A 475 -12.14 -23.92 1.88
N ALA A 476 -12.06 -24.30 0.60
CA ALA A 476 -12.51 -25.63 0.18
C ALA A 476 -11.73 -26.72 0.94
N ASP A 477 -12.41 -27.79 1.34
CA ASP A 477 -11.87 -28.91 2.13
C ASP A 477 -11.31 -28.56 3.52
N ASP A 478 -11.59 -27.35 4.03
CA ASP A 478 -11.21 -26.99 5.40
C ASP A 478 -12.22 -27.55 6.42
N ASP A 479 -11.66 -28.19 7.45
CA ASP A 479 -12.37 -28.82 8.57
C ASP A 479 -12.39 -27.96 9.84
N SER A 480 -11.75 -26.79 9.81
CA SER A 480 -11.57 -25.95 10.99
C SER A 480 -12.86 -25.27 11.49
N HIS A 481 -13.90 -25.15 10.64
CA HIS A 481 -15.08 -24.36 10.97
C HIS A 481 -16.03 -25.09 11.96
N PRO A 482 -16.39 -24.48 13.11
CA PRO A 482 -17.20 -25.13 14.16
C PRO A 482 -18.56 -25.66 13.69
N ARG A 483 -19.16 -25.01 12.67
CA ARG A 483 -20.48 -25.36 12.11
C ARG A 483 -20.42 -26.09 10.77
N LYS A 484 -19.31 -26.78 10.46
CA LYS A 484 -19.10 -27.45 9.16
C LYS A 484 -20.30 -28.29 8.72
N ALA A 485 -20.78 -29.19 9.58
CA ALA A 485 -21.87 -30.12 9.23
C ALA A 485 -23.16 -29.39 8.80
N GLU A 486 -23.53 -28.31 9.50
CA GLU A 486 -24.70 -27.50 9.14
C GLU A 486 -24.50 -26.77 7.80
N ILE A 487 -23.30 -26.23 7.56
CA ILE A 487 -22.98 -25.48 6.34
C ILE A 487 -23.04 -26.39 5.12
N TYR A 488 -22.42 -27.57 5.20
CA TYR A 488 -22.42 -28.54 4.11
C TYR A 488 -23.84 -29.05 3.83
N GLY A 489 -24.59 -29.42 4.88
CA GLY A 489 -25.98 -29.84 4.71
C GLY A 489 -26.86 -28.74 4.10
N LYS A 490 -26.62 -27.47 4.46
CA LYS A 490 -27.35 -26.34 3.85
C LYS A 490 -26.93 -26.13 2.39
N LEU A 491 -25.66 -26.29 2.07
CA LEU A 491 -25.18 -26.19 0.69
C LEU A 491 -25.79 -27.28 -0.19
N ASP A 492 -25.94 -28.50 0.31
CA ASP A 492 -26.62 -29.59 -0.40
C ASP A 492 -28.09 -29.27 -0.68
N GLU A 493 -28.78 -28.65 0.28
CA GLU A 493 -30.14 -28.13 0.09
C GLU A 493 -30.20 -27.06 -1.00
N ILE A 494 -29.27 -26.10 -0.96
CA ILE A 494 -29.18 -25.06 -1.98
C ILE A 494 -28.95 -25.68 -3.34
N ASN A 495 -27.96 -26.57 -3.48
CA ASN A 495 -27.66 -27.25 -4.75
C ASN A 495 -28.87 -28.00 -5.31
N ARG A 496 -29.65 -28.69 -4.47
CA ARG A 496 -30.90 -29.34 -4.90
C ARG A 496 -31.90 -28.35 -5.47
N HIS A 497 -32.14 -27.22 -4.78
CA HIS A 497 -33.06 -26.19 -5.26
C HIS A 497 -32.58 -25.54 -6.56
N LEU A 498 -31.28 -25.25 -6.69
CA LEU A 498 -30.75 -24.61 -7.89
C LEU A 498 -30.77 -25.55 -9.10
N ARG A 499 -30.51 -26.86 -8.91
CA ARG A 499 -30.62 -27.85 -10.01
C ARG A 499 -32.04 -27.94 -10.56
N ILE A 500 -33.06 -27.90 -9.68
CA ILE A 500 -34.46 -27.83 -10.09
C ILE A 500 -34.74 -26.55 -10.91
N ALA A 501 -34.11 -25.44 -10.54
CA ALA A 501 -34.19 -24.17 -11.25
C ALA A 501 -33.31 -24.09 -12.52
N GLY A 502 -32.65 -25.19 -12.92
CA GLY A 502 -31.86 -25.26 -14.16
C GLY A 502 -30.37 -24.92 -14.03
N TYR A 503 -29.83 -24.80 -12.82
CA TYR A 503 -28.38 -24.66 -12.62
C TYR A 503 -27.66 -25.97 -12.96
N VAL A 504 -26.66 -25.89 -13.84
CA VAL A 504 -25.78 -27.00 -14.23
C VAL A 504 -24.33 -26.61 -13.93
N PRO A 505 -23.58 -27.42 -13.15
CA PRO A 505 -22.18 -27.15 -12.87
C PRO A 505 -21.33 -27.06 -14.14
N ASN A 506 -20.53 -26.01 -14.26
CA ASN A 506 -19.67 -25.82 -15.44
C ASN A 506 -18.34 -26.57 -15.26
N VAL A 507 -18.28 -27.84 -15.65
CA VAL A 507 -17.10 -28.71 -15.53
C VAL A 507 -15.85 -28.19 -16.25
N SER A 508 -15.98 -27.31 -17.25
CA SER A 508 -14.82 -26.67 -17.90
C SER A 508 -14.10 -25.66 -17.00
N SER A 509 -14.74 -25.24 -15.90
CA SER A 509 -14.11 -24.40 -14.88
C SER A 509 -13.11 -25.16 -14.01
N GLU A 510 -13.16 -26.50 -14.02
CA GLU A 510 -12.22 -27.36 -13.32
C GLU A 510 -11.14 -27.88 -14.29
N LEU A 511 -9.93 -27.34 -14.14
CA LEU A 511 -8.81 -27.56 -15.04
C LEU A 511 -7.89 -28.70 -14.58
N HIS A 512 -8.18 -29.34 -13.44
CA HIS A 512 -7.49 -30.56 -13.05
C HIS A 512 -7.87 -31.74 -13.98
N ASP A 513 -6.91 -32.65 -14.15
CA ASP A 513 -7.09 -33.89 -14.90
C ASP A 513 -7.89 -34.89 -14.04
N LEU A 514 -9.21 -34.72 -14.05
CA LEU A 514 -10.19 -35.52 -13.35
C LEU A 514 -11.27 -35.95 -14.35
N ASP A 515 -11.98 -37.04 -14.04
CA ASP A 515 -13.19 -37.42 -14.77
C ASP A 515 -14.33 -36.41 -14.51
N SER A 516 -15.38 -36.48 -15.32
CA SER A 516 -16.49 -35.52 -15.24
C SER A 516 -17.16 -35.49 -13.87
N GLU A 517 -17.29 -36.65 -13.21
CA GLU A 517 -17.85 -36.77 -11.87
C GLU A 517 -16.92 -36.15 -10.80
N GLY A 518 -15.61 -36.41 -10.87
CA GLY A 518 -14.62 -35.80 -9.99
C GLY A 518 -14.57 -34.28 -10.12
N LYS A 519 -14.69 -33.74 -11.35
CA LYS A 519 -14.77 -32.29 -11.59
C LYS A 519 -16.01 -31.66 -10.97
N GLU A 520 -17.17 -32.30 -11.12
CA GLU A 520 -18.42 -31.81 -10.53
C GLU A 520 -18.36 -31.81 -8.99
N CYS A 521 -17.76 -32.84 -8.40
CA CYS A 521 -17.55 -32.94 -6.96
C CYS A 521 -16.68 -31.78 -6.45
N ALA A 522 -15.54 -31.51 -7.10
CA ALA A 522 -14.64 -30.41 -6.74
C ALA A 522 -15.34 -29.04 -6.79
N LEU A 523 -16.14 -28.79 -7.83
CA LEU A 523 -16.89 -27.53 -7.99
C LEU A 523 -17.98 -27.33 -6.93
N THR A 524 -18.47 -28.41 -6.31
CA THR A 524 -19.61 -28.35 -5.39
C THR A 524 -19.26 -27.59 -4.10
N TYR A 525 -18.05 -27.76 -3.59
CA TYR A 525 -17.64 -27.25 -2.26
C TYR A 525 -16.65 -26.08 -2.33
N HIS A 526 -16.74 -25.27 -3.41
CA HIS A 526 -15.99 -24.03 -3.49
C HIS A 526 -16.29 -23.08 -2.33
N SER A 527 -15.27 -22.34 -1.89
CA SER A 527 -15.35 -21.42 -0.75
C SER A 527 -16.50 -20.41 -0.84
N GLU A 528 -16.83 -19.95 -2.04
CA GLU A 528 -17.90 -18.99 -2.31
C GLU A 528 -19.26 -19.60 -1.96
N LYS A 529 -19.48 -20.85 -2.35
CA LYS A 529 -20.72 -21.59 -2.11
C LYS A 529 -20.90 -21.91 -0.63
N LEU A 530 -19.80 -22.31 0.03
CA LEU A 530 -19.76 -22.52 1.49
C LEU A 530 -20.10 -21.23 2.25
N ALA A 531 -19.52 -20.10 1.82
CA ALA A 531 -19.77 -18.80 2.42
C ALA A 531 -21.24 -18.35 2.25
N ILE A 532 -21.85 -18.59 1.08
CA ILE A 532 -23.28 -18.34 0.83
C ILE A 532 -24.15 -19.20 1.76
N ALA A 533 -23.85 -20.49 1.87
CA ALA A 533 -24.59 -21.41 2.73
C ALA A 533 -24.52 -20.98 4.21
N PHE A 534 -23.32 -20.62 4.69
CA PHE A 534 -23.14 -20.07 6.03
C PHE A 534 -23.93 -18.78 6.23
N ALA A 535 -23.81 -17.81 5.31
CA ALA A 535 -24.52 -16.55 5.39
C ALA A 535 -26.04 -16.75 5.45
N LEU A 536 -26.59 -17.70 4.68
CA LEU A 536 -28.02 -18.00 4.69
C LEU A 536 -28.49 -18.63 6.02
N LEU A 537 -27.62 -19.34 6.74
CA LEU A 537 -27.93 -19.90 8.06
C LEU A 537 -27.98 -18.86 9.18
N VAL A 538 -27.19 -17.78 9.06
CA VAL A 538 -26.97 -16.83 10.17
C VAL A 538 -27.57 -15.45 9.93
N MET A 539 -27.80 -15.06 8.68
CA MET A 539 -28.30 -13.73 8.35
C MET A 539 -29.84 -13.71 8.22
N PRO A 540 -30.53 -12.64 8.69
CA PRO A 540 -31.97 -12.48 8.52
C PRO A 540 -32.37 -12.38 7.05
N GLN A 541 -33.52 -12.96 6.65
CA GLN A 541 -34.00 -13.10 5.26
C GLN A 541 -34.03 -11.84 4.37
N ARG A 542 -33.86 -10.61 4.87
CA ARG A 542 -33.80 -9.37 4.06
C ARG A 542 -32.45 -8.62 4.03
N ARG A 543 -31.46 -9.03 4.85
CA ARG A 543 -30.11 -8.45 4.86
C ARG A 543 -29.22 -8.93 3.69
N PRO A 544 -28.74 -8.07 2.78
CA PRO A 544 -27.88 -8.51 1.67
C PRO A 544 -26.67 -9.33 2.12
N ILE A 545 -26.34 -10.40 1.38
CA ILE A 545 -25.17 -11.24 1.65
C ILE A 545 -23.95 -10.56 1.02
N ARG A 546 -22.90 -10.29 1.81
CA ARG A 546 -21.66 -9.67 1.32
C ARG A 546 -20.49 -10.62 1.50
N LEU A 547 -19.80 -10.93 0.42
CA LEU A 547 -18.68 -11.87 0.38
C LEU A 547 -17.44 -11.18 -0.19
N ALA A 548 -16.27 -11.52 0.32
CA ALA A 548 -14.99 -11.10 -0.25
C ALA A 548 -14.12 -12.30 -0.60
N LYS A 549 -13.77 -12.44 -1.88
CA LYS A 549 -12.90 -13.48 -2.41
C LYS A 549 -11.48 -12.95 -2.57
N ASN A 550 -10.50 -13.70 -2.08
CA ASN A 550 -9.08 -13.36 -2.20
C ASN A 550 -8.49 -13.62 -3.60
N LEU A 551 -9.24 -14.25 -4.49
CA LEU A 551 -8.95 -14.56 -5.90
C LEU A 551 -10.06 -14.03 -6.79
N ARG A 552 -9.94 -14.20 -8.11
CA ARG A 552 -11.04 -13.98 -9.03
C ARG A 552 -12.06 -15.12 -8.86
N VAL A 553 -13.35 -14.78 -8.83
CA VAL A 553 -14.44 -15.78 -8.77
C VAL A 553 -14.36 -16.67 -10.03
N CYS A 554 -14.70 -17.95 -9.94
CA CYS A 554 -14.75 -18.83 -11.13
C CYS A 554 -16.10 -18.75 -11.84
N VAL A 555 -16.15 -19.16 -13.11
CA VAL A 555 -17.37 -19.07 -13.95
C VAL A 555 -18.53 -19.83 -13.31
N ASP A 556 -18.25 -21.03 -12.79
CA ASP A 556 -19.25 -21.83 -12.08
C ASP A 556 -19.81 -21.14 -10.83
N CYS A 557 -18.95 -20.60 -9.95
CA CYS A 557 -19.41 -19.90 -8.73
C CYS A 557 -20.19 -18.62 -9.05
N HIS A 558 -19.83 -17.91 -10.12
CA HIS A 558 -20.60 -16.77 -10.60
C HIS A 558 -22.00 -17.20 -11.06
N ASN A 559 -22.10 -18.24 -11.89
CA ASN A 559 -23.37 -18.78 -12.37
C ASN A 559 -24.23 -19.33 -11.22
N PHE A 560 -23.62 -20.04 -10.28
CA PHE A 560 -24.27 -20.50 -9.06
C PHE A 560 -24.89 -19.33 -8.29
N THR A 561 -24.10 -18.27 -8.04
CA THR A 561 -24.55 -17.10 -7.28
C THR A 561 -25.66 -16.34 -8.02
N LYS A 562 -25.55 -16.26 -9.35
CA LYS A 562 -26.58 -15.69 -10.23
C LYS A 562 -27.90 -16.43 -10.07
N VAL A 563 -27.94 -17.74 -10.31
CA VAL A 563 -29.18 -18.53 -10.16
C VAL A 563 -29.69 -18.50 -8.71
N PHE A 564 -28.80 -18.56 -7.73
CA PHE A 564 -29.14 -18.43 -6.31
C PHE A 564 -29.89 -17.13 -6.01
N SER A 565 -29.39 -15.99 -6.50
CA SER A 565 -30.03 -14.68 -6.26
C SER A 565 -31.47 -14.61 -6.77
N GLY A 566 -31.76 -15.30 -7.89
CA GLY A 566 -33.11 -15.39 -8.45
C GLY A 566 -34.02 -16.33 -7.66
N VAL A 567 -33.54 -17.54 -7.34
CA VAL A 567 -34.33 -18.56 -6.61
C VAL A 567 -34.66 -18.12 -5.18
N TYR A 568 -33.68 -17.55 -4.48
CA TYR A 568 -33.84 -17.12 -3.09
C TYR A 568 -34.31 -15.67 -2.94
N ASN A 569 -34.50 -14.95 -4.06
CA ASN A 569 -34.83 -13.52 -4.12
C ASN A 569 -33.95 -12.69 -3.16
N ARG A 570 -32.64 -12.83 -3.32
CA ARG A 570 -31.66 -12.39 -2.34
C ARG A 570 -30.51 -11.67 -3.01
N LEU A 571 -30.33 -10.39 -2.68
CA LEU A 571 -29.15 -9.62 -3.08
C LEU A 571 -27.88 -10.26 -2.49
N VAL A 572 -26.98 -10.69 -3.37
CA VAL A 572 -25.65 -11.17 -3.02
C VAL A 572 -24.62 -10.27 -3.68
N ILE A 573 -23.71 -9.71 -2.88
CA ILE A 573 -22.64 -8.84 -3.33
C ILE A 573 -21.33 -9.59 -3.12
N VAL A 574 -20.63 -9.90 -4.21
CA VAL A 574 -19.35 -10.60 -4.16
C VAL A 574 -18.25 -9.67 -4.63
N ARG A 575 -17.32 -9.33 -3.74
CA ARG A 575 -16.09 -8.64 -4.07
C ARG A 575 -15.00 -9.64 -4.44
N ASP A 576 -14.46 -9.56 -5.64
CA ASP A 576 -13.23 -10.26 -6.00
C ASP A 576 -12.00 -9.33 -5.91
N ARG A 577 -10.84 -9.77 -6.40
CA ARG A 577 -9.61 -8.96 -6.41
C ARG A 577 -9.75 -7.62 -7.15
N THR A 578 -10.59 -7.58 -8.17
CA THR A 578 -10.64 -6.53 -9.18
C THR A 578 -11.92 -5.70 -9.11
N ARG A 579 -13.06 -6.29 -8.73
CA ARG A 579 -14.38 -5.65 -8.79
C ARG A 579 -15.41 -6.29 -7.87
N PHE A 580 -16.59 -5.68 -7.81
CA PHE A 580 -17.79 -6.24 -7.20
C PHE A 580 -18.72 -6.80 -8.28
N HIS A 581 -19.45 -7.82 -7.89
CA HIS A 581 -20.53 -8.43 -8.63
C HIS A 581 -21.78 -8.33 -7.77
N HIS A 582 -22.80 -7.63 -8.24
CA HIS A 582 -24.08 -7.50 -7.56
C HIS A 582 -25.06 -8.45 -8.21
N PHE A 583 -25.44 -9.51 -7.51
CA PHE A 583 -26.36 -10.52 -7.98
C PHE A 583 -27.75 -10.27 -7.41
N GLU A 584 -28.70 -9.98 -8.28
CA GLU A 584 -30.08 -9.72 -7.92
C GLU A 584 -31.02 -10.24 -9.01
N GLY A 585 -32.10 -10.92 -8.61
CA GLY A 585 -33.14 -11.37 -9.55
C GLY A 585 -32.64 -12.31 -10.65
N GLY A 586 -31.53 -13.04 -10.45
CA GLY A 586 -30.96 -13.90 -11.49
C GLY A 586 -30.06 -13.18 -12.49
N GLN A 587 -29.71 -11.92 -12.22
CA GLN A 587 -28.79 -11.12 -13.03
C GLN A 587 -27.56 -10.72 -12.22
N CYS A 588 -26.51 -10.26 -12.88
CA CYS A 588 -25.31 -9.73 -12.26
C CYS A 588 -24.98 -8.37 -12.85
N SER A 589 -24.55 -7.41 -12.03
CA SER A 589 -24.16 -6.06 -12.48
C SER A 589 -23.07 -6.03 -13.56
N CYS A 590 -22.33 -7.12 -13.76
CA CYS A 590 -21.33 -7.21 -14.82
C CYS A 590 -21.88 -7.64 -16.18
N ASN A 591 -23.18 -7.96 -16.31
CA ASN A 591 -23.79 -8.45 -17.55
C ASN A 591 -23.05 -9.67 -18.16
N ASP A 592 -22.53 -10.55 -17.30
CA ASP A 592 -21.70 -11.71 -17.69
C ASP A 592 -20.39 -11.33 -18.45
N TYR A 593 -19.99 -10.05 -18.45
CA TYR A 593 -18.76 -9.53 -19.04
C TYR A 593 -17.70 -9.24 -17.96
N TRP A 594 -16.52 -9.88 -18.04
CA TRP A 594 -15.96 -10.44 -16.80
C TRP A 594 -14.47 -10.71 -16.80
#